data_AF-A0AA38U538-F1
#
_entry.id   AF-A0AA38U538-F1
#
_cell.length_a   1.000
_cell.length_b   1.000
_cell.length_c   1.000
_cell.angle_alpha   90.00
_cell.angle_beta   90.00
_cell.angle_gamma   90.00
#
_symmetry.space_group_name_H-M   'P 1'
#
loop_
_entity.id
_entity.type
_entity.pdbx_description
1 polymer ?
#
loop_
_entity_poly.entity_id
_entity_poly.type
_entity_poly.pdbx_seq_one_letter_code
_entity_poly.pdbx_strand_id
1 'polypeptide(L)'
;VSPKLTSVPSPSSDSGGQKRIHISSPYDTVFADIITVIKVINEKRPELKDRLTKTTLPEFPFKKLAYDEKKVEVVCGMKSEDFVPVNDTFVDSIDTLIVLEEQWKLSGHKIEAPQ
;
A
#
# COMPACT_ATOMS: atom_id res chain seq x y z
N VAL A 1 -49.41 -4.43 25.90
CA VAL A 1 -48.11 -4.87 26.48
C VAL A 1 -47.07 -4.67 25.40
N SER A 2 -46.32 -3.56 25.45
CA SER A 2 -45.29 -3.27 24.45
C SER A 2 -44.01 -4.04 24.78
N PRO A 3 -43.34 -4.69 23.82
CA PRO A 3 -42.13 -5.45 24.09
C PRO A 3 -40.99 -4.48 24.43
N LYS A 4 -40.36 -4.70 25.57
CA LYS A 4 -39.09 -4.03 25.96
C LYS A 4 -38.02 -4.48 24.96
N LEU A 5 -37.51 -3.56 24.16
CA LEU A 5 -36.27 -3.75 23.39
C LEU A 5 -35.13 -3.95 24.40
N THR A 6 -34.69 -5.20 24.58
CA THR A 6 -33.45 -5.48 25.31
C THR A 6 -32.29 -5.08 24.42
N SER A 7 -31.61 -4.00 24.80
CA SER A 7 -30.35 -3.60 24.15
C SER A 7 -29.35 -4.73 24.25
N VAL A 8 -28.80 -5.16 23.12
CA VAL A 8 -27.62 -6.02 23.10
C VAL A 8 -26.51 -5.26 23.84
N PRO A 9 -25.92 -5.82 24.92
CA PRO A 9 -24.82 -5.17 25.60
C PRO A 9 -23.66 -5.06 24.61
N SER A 10 -23.23 -3.83 24.34
CA SER A 10 -21.99 -3.55 23.62
C SER A 10 -20.85 -4.34 24.28
N PRO A 11 -19.93 -4.96 23.52
CA PRO A 11 -18.80 -5.65 24.12
C PRO A 11 -18.11 -4.70 25.09
N SER A 12 -17.95 -5.18 26.33
CA SER A 12 -17.39 -4.44 27.45
C SER A 12 -16.09 -3.79 27.02
N SER A 13 -16.01 -2.48 27.22
CA SER A 13 -14.81 -1.66 27.02
C SER A 13 -13.77 -1.97 28.10
N ASP A 14 -13.36 -3.23 28.21
CA ASP A 14 -12.33 -3.66 29.17
C ASP A 14 -10.91 -3.46 28.64
N SER A 15 -10.81 -2.93 27.42
CA SER A 15 -9.64 -2.24 26.93
C SER A 15 -10.05 -0.79 26.64
N GLY A 16 -9.70 0.14 27.51
CA GLY A 16 -9.85 1.59 27.30
C GLY A 16 -8.98 2.15 26.16
N GLY A 17 -8.85 1.40 25.06
CA GLY A 17 -8.02 1.70 23.91
C GLY A 17 -8.85 2.32 22.78
N GLN A 18 -8.25 3.30 22.12
CA GLN A 18 -8.76 3.98 20.93
C GLN A 18 -9.45 3.02 19.95
N LYS A 19 -10.71 3.31 19.57
CA LYS A 19 -11.53 2.56 18.58
C LYS A 19 -10.93 2.50 17.16
N ARG A 20 -9.80 3.18 16.93
CA ARG A 20 -9.12 3.30 15.65
C ARG A 20 -7.81 2.54 15.73
N ILE A 21 -7.50 1.81 14.67
CA ILE A 21 -6.25 1.07 14.52
C ILE A 21 -5.57 1.62 13.28
N HIS A 22 -4.30 2.00 13.42
CA HIS A 22 -3.48 2.37 12.30
C HIS A 22 -2.88 1.08 11.73
N ILE A 23 -3.14 0.84 10.45
CA ILE A 23 -2.59 -0.28 9.71
C ILE A 23 -1.66 0.33 8.65
N SER A 24 -0.41 -0.11 8.66
CA SER A 24 0.63 0.28 7.71
C SER A 24 1.52 -0.93 7.46
N SER A 25 2.29 -0.93 6.38
CA SER A 25 3.30 -1.96 6.15
C SER A 25 4.30 -2.00 7.33
N PRO A 26 4.70 -3.20 7.80
CA PRO A 26 5.74 -3.37 8.81
C PRO A 26 7.15 -3.17 8.24
N TYR A 27 7.30 -3.13 6.92
CA TYR A 27 8.60 -2.96 6.27
C TYR A 27 9.00 -1.49 6.15
N ASP A 28 10.30 -1.22 6.30
CA ASP A 28 10.86 0.09 6.01
C ASP A 28 10.63 0.46 4.54
N THR A 29 10.16 1.67 4.32
CA THR A 29 10.01 2.30 3.02
C THR A 29 10.89 3.54 3.00
N VAL A 30 12.14 3.40 2.54
CA VAL A 30 12.95 4.59 2.24
C VAL A 30 12.54 5.07 0.87
N PHE A 31 12.03 6.29 0.75
CA PHE A 31 11.64 6.81 -0.56
C PHE A 31 12.83 6.91 -1.51
N ALA A 32 14.05 7.11 -1.00
CA ALA A 32 15.28 6.98 -1.78
C ALA A 32 15.48 5.57 -2.36
N ASP A 33 14.96 4.51 -1.72
CA ASP A 33 14.95 3.15 -2.25
C ASP A 33 13.94 2.98 -3.39
N ILE A 34 13.10 3.97 -3.69
CA ILE A 34 12.37 3.99 -4.97
C ILE A 34 13.36 4.11 -6.14
N ILE A 35 14.58 4.63 -5.94
CA ILE A 35 15.64 4.49 -6.94
C ILE A 35 15.99 3.00 -7.14
N THR A 36 15.99 2.20 -6.08
CA THR A 36 16.14 0.74 -6.17
C THR A 36 14.93 0.11 -6.88
N VAL A 37 13.71 0.57 -6.63
CA VAL A 37 12.52 0.16 -7.40
C VAL A 37 12.66 0.52 -8.88
N ILE A 38 13.06 1.75 -9.22
CA ILE A 38 13.34 2.19 -10.60
C ILE A 38 14.42 1.31 -11.25
N LYS A 39 15.48 0.95 -10.52
CA LYS A 39 16.50 0.01 -11.00
C LYS A 39 15.90 -1.38 -11.26
N VAL A 40 15.13 -1.91 -10.32
CA VAL A 40 14.46 -3.22 -10.46
C VAL A 40 13.49 -3.20 -11.65
N ILE A 41 12.74 -2.11 -11.86
CA ILE A 41 11.87 -1.95 -13.03
C ILE A 41 12.69 -1.87 -14.31
N ASN A 42 13.79 -1.11 -14.34
CA ASN A 42 14.66 -1.05 -15.52
C ASN A 42 15.26 -2.43 -15.87
N GLU A 43 15.55 -3.27 -14.87
CA GLU A 43 16.03 -4.64 -15.06
C GLU A 43 14.93 -5.59 -15.54
N LYS A 44 13.74 -5.53 -14.93
CA LYS A 44 12.60 -6.42 -15.25
C LYS A 44 11.81 -6.01 -16.50
N ARG A 45 11.75 -4.72 -16.78
CA ARG A 45 10.91 -4.04 -17.80
C ARG A 45 11.71 -2.92 -18.50
N PRO A 46 12.78 -3.27 -19.24
CA PRO A 46 13.66 -2.27 -19.87
C PRO A 46 12.92 -1.34 -20.84
N GLU A 47 11.79 -1.77 -21.39
CA GLU A 47 10.92 -0.98 -22.26
C GLU A 47 10.29 0.25 -21.58
N LEU A 48 10.22 0.27 -20.24
CA LEU A 48 9.68 1.39 -19.49
C LEU A 48 10.73 2.44 -19.12
N LYS A 49 12.02 2.19 -19.37
CA LYS A 49 13.12 3.03 -18.89
C LYS A 49 12.96 4.52 -19.22
N ASP A 50 12.50 4.83 -20.42
CA ASP A 50 12.32 6.21 -20.87
C ASP A 50 11.04 6.87 -20.35
N ARG A 51 10.13 6.09 -19.75
CA ARG A 51 8.87 6.54 -19.15
C ARG A 51 8.99 6.81 -17.64
N LEU A 52 10.05 6.33 -17.00
CA LEU A 52 10.27 6.53 -15.57
C LEU A 52 10.78 7.94 -15.29
N THR A 53 10.42 8.48 -14.13
CA THR A 53 10.83 9.83 -13.71
C THR A 53 12.36 9.93 -13.60
N LYS A 54 12.90 11.05 -14.08
CA LYS A 54 14.32 11.42 -13.95
C LYS A 54 14.54 12.46 -12.86
N THR A 55 13.47 12.89 -12.19
CA THR A 55 13.50 13.90 -11.15
C THR A 55 14.14 13.32 -9.89
N THR A 56 14.94 14.13 -9.21
CA THR A 56 15.47 13.80 -7.89
C THR A 56 14.32 13.55 -6.92
N LEU A 57 14.36 12.41 -6.25
CA LEU A 57 13.30 12.07 -5.31
C LEU A 57 13.35 12.96 -4.06
N PRO A 58 12.19 13.38 -3.52
CA PRO A 58 12.15 14.05 -2.23
C PRO A 58 12.62 13.13 -1.10
N GLU A 59 13.31 13.73 -0.13
CA GLU A 59 13.65 13.05 1.12
C GLU A 59 12.48 13.11 2.10
N PHE A 60 12.19 11.98 2.74
CA PHE A 60 11.17 11.91 3.79
C PHE A 60 11.84 11.73 5.16
N PRO A 61 11.33 12.40 6.21
CA PRO A 61 11.95 12.37 7.54
C PRO A 61 11.74 11.04 8.29
N PHE A 62 11.00 10.09 7.72
CA PHE A 62 10.75 8.78 8.30
C PHE A 62 10.73 7.70 7.20
N LYS A 63 11.13 6.49 7.57
CA LYS A 63 11.10 5.30 6.72
C LYS A 63 9.84 4.45 6.94
N LYS A 64 9.21 4.63 8.09
CA LYS A 64 8.06 3.85 8.53
C LYS A 64 7.26 4.69 9.51
N LEU A 65 5.94 4.56 9.48
CA LEU A 65 5.08 5.14 10.49
C LEU A 65 5.23 4.37 11.80
N ALA A 66 5.36 5.07 12.93
CA ALA A 66 5.34 4.41 14.23
C ALA A 66 3.90 3.96 14.55
N TYR A 67 3.66 2.65 14.59
CA TYR A 67 2.39 2.06 14.99
C TYR A 67 2.60 0.77 15.78
N ASP A 68 1.55 0.31 16.48
CA ASP A 68 1.57 -0.90 17.29
C ASP A 68 1.20 -2.13 16.46
N GLU A 69 2.21 -2.82 15.94
CA GLU A 69 2.07 -4.07 15.18
C GLU A 69 1.36 -5.16 15.97
N LYS A 70 1.62 -5.26 17.28
CA LYS A 70 0.99 -6.29 18.13
C LYS A 70 -0.51 -6.03 18.24
N LYS A 71 -0.92 -4.76 18.32
CA LYS A 71 -2.34 -4.40 18.33
C LYS A 71 -3.01 -4.73 16.99
N VAL A 72 -2.31 -4.57 15.86
CA VAL A 72 -2.82 -4.99 14.55
C VAL A 72 -2.98 -6.50 14.49
N GLU A 73 -2.01 -7.27 14.97
CA GLU A 73 -2.11 -8.74 15.00
C GLU A 73 -3.26 -9.21 15.90
N VAL A 74 -3.38 -8.67 17.12
CA VAL A 74 -4.43 -9.08 18.07
C VAL A 74 -5.84 -8.75 17.57
N VAL A 75 -6.03 -7.59 16.95
CA VAL A 75 -7.38 -7.13 16.57
C VAL A 75 -7.76 -7.53 15.15
N CYS A 76 -6.81 -7.49 14.20
CA CYS A 76 -7.05 -7.76 12.79
C CYS A 76 -6.62 -9.17 12.37
N GLY A 77 -5.85 -9.89 13.19
CA GLY A 77 -5.30 -11.20 12.85
C GLY A 77 -4.21 -11.16 11.79
N MET A 78 -3.72 -9.97 11.44
CA MET A 78 -2.69 -9.77 10.41
C MET A 78 -1.30 -9.78 11.03
N LYS A 79 -0.44 -10.65 10.52
CA LYS A 79 0.97 -10.75 10.90
C LYS A 79 1.82 -9.94 9.94
N SER A 80 3.04 -9.64 10.36
CA SER A 80 3.98 -8.89 9.52
C SER A 80 4.32 -9.65 8.23
N GLU A 81 4.32 -10.99 8.26
CA GLU A 81 4.53 -11.84 7.08
C GLU A 81 3.38 -11.77 6.05
N ASP A 82 2.18 -11.35 6.46
CA ASP A 82 1.02 -11.23 5.56
C ASP A 82 1.12 -9.99 4.66
N PHE A 83 2.04 -9.07 4.96
CA PHE A 83 2.29 -7.89 4.16
C PHE A 83 3.27 -8.21 3.04
N VAL A 84 2.98 -7.67 1.86
CA VAL A 84 3.87 -7.76 0.70
C VAL A 84 5.02 -6.76 0.86
N PRO A 85 6.29 -7.16 0.57
CA PRO A 85 7.40 -6.23 0.54
C PRO A 85 7.18 -5.07 -0.45
N VAL A 86 7.79 -3.93 -0.14
CA VAL A 86 7.61 -2.69 -0.93
C VAL A 86 8.00 -2.87 -2.39
N ASN A 87 9.15 -3.50 -2.66
CA ASN A 87 9.63 -3.70 -4.04
C ASN A 87 8.66 -4.55 -4.87
N ASP A 88 8.13 -5.62 -4.28
CA ASP A 88 7.20 -6.52 -4.95
C ASP A 88 5.86 -5.80 -5.20
N THR A 89 5.36 -5.06 -4.20
CA THR A 89 4.15 -4.22 -4.34
C THR A 89 4.27 -3.25 -5.53
N PHE A 90 5.41 -2.58 -5.69
CA PHE A 90 5.61 -1.64 -6.79
C PHE A 90 5.71 -2.35 -8.16
N VAL A 91 6.43 -3.47 -8.24
CA VAL A 91 6.57 -4.23 -9.49
C VAL A 91 5.21 -4.75 -9.94
N ASP A 92 4.45 -5.37 -9.03
CA ASP A 92 3.12 -5.91 -9.32
C ASP A 92 2.15 -4.81 -9.74
N SER A 93 2.23 -3.65 -9.08
CA SER A 93 1.41 -2.48 -9.43
C SER A 93 1.71 -1.99 -10.85
N ILE A 94 2.99 -1.90 -11.22
CA ILE A 94 3.39 -1.45 -12.57
C ILE A 94 2.95 -2.46 -13.62
N ASP A 95 3.15 -3.75 -13.38
CA ASP A 95 2.70 -4.80 -14.30
C ASP A 95 1.19 -4.73 -14.54
N THR A 96 0.41 -4.50 -13.47
CA THR A 96 -1.05 -4.30 -13.57
C THR A 96 -1.40 -3.04 -14.38
N LEU A 97 -0.65 -1.96 -14.22
CA LEU A 97 -0.87 -0.72 -14.98
C LEU A 97 -0.54 -0.87 -16.47
N ILE A 98 0.47 -1.66 -16.83
CA ILE A 98 0.78 -1.97 -18.24
C ILE A 98 -0.40 -2.70 -18.89
N VAL A 99 -0.93 -3.73 -18.22
CA VAL A 99 -2.09 -4.48 -18.73
C VAL A 99 -3.30 -3.57 -18.91
N LEU A 100 -3.54 -2.67 -17.94
CA LEU A 100 -4.64 -1.70 -18.04
C LEU A 100 -4.43 -0.72 -19.22
N GLU A 101 -3.20 -0.26 -19.42
CA GLU A 101 -2.85 0.61 -20.55
C GLU A 101 -3.12 -0.07 -21.90
N GLU A 102 -2.78 -1.36 -22.03
CA GLU A 102 -3.07 -2.14 -23.24
C GLU A 102 -4.57 -2.27 -23.49
N GLN A 103 -5.36 -2.56 -22.44
CA GLN A 103 -6.82 -2.63 -22.54
C GLN A 103 -7.42 -1.30 -23.01
N TRP A 104 -6.91 -0.18 -22.50
CA TRP A 104 -7.35 1.14 -22.92
C TRP A 104 -6.98 1.45 -24.37
N LYS A 105 -5.78 1.09 -24.81
CA LYS A 105 -5.37 1.22 -26.23
C LYS A 105 -6.27 0.40 -27.15
N LEU A 106 -6.58 -0.84 -26.79
CA LEU A 106 -7.50 -1.70 -27.54
C LEU A 106 -8.92 -1.14 -27.61
N SER A 107 -9.34 -0.40 -26.58
CA SER A 107 -10.64 0.29 -26.52
C SER A 107 -10.65 1.61 -27.30
N GLY A 108 -9.55 1.98 -27.95
CA GLY A 108 -9.43 3.18 -28.78
C GLY A 108 -8.98 4.44 -28.04
N HIS A 109 -8.56 4.33 -26.77
CA HIS A 109 -8.01 5.47 -26.04
C HIS A 109 -6.56 5.75 -26.46
N LYS A 110 -6.24 7.02 -26.69
CA LYS A 110 -4.85 7.48 -26.84
C LYS A 110 -4.28 7.82 -25.46
N ILE A 111 -3.18 7.17 -25.10
CA ILE A 111 -2.49 7.39 -23.83
C ILE A 111 -1.14 8.01 -24.13
N GLU A 112 -0.93 9.21 -23.60
CA GLU A 112 0.35 9.91 -23.63
C GLU A 112 0.78 10.12 -22.19
N ALA A 113 1.95 9.62 -21.82
CA ALA A 113 2.51 9.88 -20.51
C ALA A 113 2.98 11.35 -20.46
N PRO A 114 2.68 12.11 -19.40
CA PRO A 114 3.27 13.44 -19.22
C PRO A 114 4.79 13.30 -19.14
N GLN A 115 5.50 14.10 -19.95
CA GLN A 115 6.96 14.20 -20.01
C GLN A 115 7.51 15.01 -18.84
#